data_AF-A0AAD0IE97-F1
#
_entry.id   AF-A0AAD0IE97-F1
#
_cell.length_a   1.000
_cell.length_b   1.000
_cell.length_c   1.000
_cell.angle_alpha   90.00
_cell.angle_beta   90.00
_cell.angle_gamma   90.00
#
_symmetry.space_group_name_H-M   'P 1'
#
loop_
_entity.id
_entity.type
_entity.pdbx_description
1 polymer ?
#
loop_
_entity_poly.entity_id
_entity_poly.type
_entity_poly.pdbx_seq_one_letter_code
_entity_poly.pdbx_strand_id
1 'polypeptide(L)'
;MSEQLVKSPLDWIDVIIKLLPYVGAIALMLYVVFRTNAMFYVVYRWHQLLGATKGFHNKFAQRVWADHEDLQRFNLWFGLNLSTSKHMAKLLSWLYRHELTIEELCRARRYFDANELEFKIPSKLRRRTVRSSMLLAIMLLLTAAYVFTETRYAWLTVKKTHTTFWVQPNSAFNGSGNWLPWAQSDQWAVDNQYCLFSDDLEPFKEQWDKDVVCSLVLGNYSQKIEDIIGEQFAIGTSAFGAAVACIFFLVFIMLCEASAQGLKKKIADAEGSGL
;
A
#
# COMPACT_ATOMS: atom_id res chain seq x y z
N MET A 1 16.69 7.56 -32.00
CA MET A 1 15.53 7.39 -32.91
C MET A 1 14.55 6.28 -32.47
N SER A 2 14.96 5.22 -31.77
CA SER A 2 14.04 4.18 -31.26
C SER A 2 13.13 4.62 -30.10
N GLU A 3 13.47 5.69 -29.39
CA GLU A 3 12.55 6.39 -28.47
C GLU A 3 11.25 6.81 -29.15
N GLN A 4 11.19 6.91 -30.49
CA GLN A 4 9.97 7.28 -31.21
C GLN A 4 9.10 6.08 -31.61
N LEU A 5 9.61 4.85 -31.63
CA LEU A 5 8.94 3.73 -32.30
C LEU A 5 8.06 2.89 -31.36
N VAL A 6 8.49 2.71 -30.11
CA VAL A 6 7.84 1.83 -29.13
C VAL A 6 7.82 2.50 -27.76
N LYS A 7 6.73 2.34 -27.00
CA LYS A 7 6.63 2.71 -25.58
C LYS A 7 6.50 1.46 -24.73
N SER A 8 7.13 1.49 -23.56
CA SER A 8 6.74 0.58 -22.49
C SER A 8 5.44 1.13 -21.89
N PRO A 9 4.38 0.31 -21.72
CA PRO A 9 3.22 0.73 -20.94
C PRO A 9 3.59 1.06 -19.48
N LEU A 10 4.79 0.67 -19.03
CA LEU A 10 5.34 0.92 -17.70
C LEU A 10 5.95 2.31 -17.54
N ASP A 11 6.08 3.13 -18.59
CA ASP A 11 6.56 4.52 -18.50
C ASP A 11 5.73 5.35 -17.49
N TRP A 12 4.42 5.04 -17.37
CA TRP A 12 3.54 5.67 -16.37
C TRP A 12 3.85 5.24 -14.94
N ILE A 13 4.33 4.00 -14.75
CA ILE A 13 4.73 3.49 -13.44
C ILE A 13 6.00 4.21 -12.98
N ASP A 14 6.92 4.55 -13.88
CA ASP A 14 8.13 5.30 -13.53
C ASP A 14 7.80 6.72 -13.00
N VAL A 15 6.79 7.39 -13.58
CA VAL A 15 6.26 8.66 -13.05
C VAL A 15 5.64 8.46 -11.66
N ILE A 16 4.88 7.38 -11.47
CA ILE A 16 4.28 7.04 -10.16
C ILE A 16 5.37 6.76 -9.12
N ILE A 17 6.42 6.01 -9.47
CA ILE A 17 7.57 5.71 -8.60
C ILE A 17 8.28 7.00 -8.19
N LYS A 18 8.50 7.94 -9.13
CA LYS A 18 9.10 9.25 -8.84
C LYS A 18 8.24 10.11 -7.91
N LEU A 19 6.92 9.98 -7.99
CA LEU A 19 5.97 10.70 -7.12
C LEU A 19 5.71 9.99 -5.79
N LEU A 20 5.95 8.68 -5.71
CA LEU A 20 5.74 7.84 -4.54
C LEU A 20 6.40 8.37 -3.26
N PRO A 21 7.67 8.84 -3.23
CA PRO A 21 8.28 9.35 -2.00
C PRO A 21 7.58 10.62 -1.48
N TYR A 22 7.11 11.50 -2.38
CA TYR A 22 6.38 12.71 -1.99
C TYR A 22 4.99 12.37 -1.45
N VAL A 23 4.26 11.49 -2.13
CA VAL A 23 2.96 10.99 -1.66
C VAL A 23 3.11 10.24 -0.34
N GLY A 24 4.14 9.41 -0.21
CA GLY A 24 4.48 8.69 1.01
C GLY A 24 4.80 9.62 2.17
N ALA A 25 5.58 10.68 1.93
CA ALA A 25 5.88 11.69 2.94
C ALA A 25 4.61 12.45 3.41
N ILE A 26 3.75 12.84 2.47
CA ILE A 26 2.47 13.50 2.79
C ILE A 26 1.55 12.54 3.54
N ALA A 27 1.43 11.29 3.09
CA ALA A 27 0.61 10.28 3.75
C ALA A 27 1.12 9.96 5.15
N LEU A 28 2.44 9.86 5.35
CA LEU A 28 3.05 9.66 6.66
C LEU A 28 2.80 10.87 7.57
N MET A 29 2.94 12.08 7.05
CA MET A 29 2.66 13.31 7.79
C MET A 29 1.20 13.36 8.23
N LEU A 30 0.26 13.15 7.30
CA LEU A 30 -1.18 13.07 7.60
C LEU A 30 -1.47 11.94 8.60
N TYR A 31 -0.88 10.76 8.41
CA TYR A 31 -1.06 9.63 9.30
C TYR A 31 -0.61 9.97 10.73
N VAL A 32 0.57 10.59 10.90
CA VAL A 32 1.06 11.03 12.21
C VAL A 32 0.11 12.06 12.81
N VAL A 33 -0.29 13.07 12.05
CA VAL A 33 -1.23 14.12 12.50
C VAL A 33 -2.58 13.53 12.94
N PHE A 34 -3.19 12.69 12.12
CA PHE A 34 -4.47 12.04 12.42
C PHE A 34 -4.36 10.99 13.54
N ARG A 35 -3.25 10.25 13.62
CA ARG A 35 -3.02 9.24 14.66
C ARG A 35 -2.81 9.85 16.04
N THR A 36 -2.15 11.00 16.10
CA THR A 36 -1.75 11.59 17.37
C THR A 36 -2.68 12.71 17.83
N ASN A 37 -3.48 13.29 16.92
CA ASN A 37 -4.22 14.53 17.17
C ASN A 37 -3.31 15.63 17.76
N ALA A 38 -2.00 15.51 17.52
CA ALA A 38 -0.93 16.23 18.18
C ALA A 38 -0.27 17.22 17.22
N MET A 39 -1.05 17.81 16.30
CA MET A 39 -0.62 18.97 15.52
C MET A 39 -0.02 20.03 16.47
N PHE A 40 -0.57 20.12 17.68
CA PHE A 40 -0.07 20.95 18.76
C PHE A 40 1.31 20.54 19.29
N TYR A 41 1.65 19.26 19.44
CA TYR A 41 2.97 18.82 19.92
C TYR A 41 4.08 19.09 18.90
N VAL A 42 3.80 18.87 17.61
CA VAL A 42 4.76 19.18 16.53
C VAL A 42 5.01 20.68 16.45
N VAL A 43 3.94 21.49 16.47
CA VAL A 43 4.02 22.96 16.50
C VAL A 43 4.70 23.45 17.78
N TYR A 44 4.42 22.85 18.93
CA TYR A 44 5.04 23.17 20.21
C TYR A 44 6.54 22.83 20.24
N ARG A 45 6.94 21.67 19.74
CA ARG A 45 8.35 21.29 19.60
C ARG A 45 9.08 22.23 18.65
N TRP A 46 8.41 22.68 17.59
CA TRP A 46 8.90 23.70 16.68
C TRP A 46 9.08 25.06 17.37
N HIS A 47 8.09 25.50 18.17
CA HIS A 47 8.21 26.71 18.99
C HIS A 47 9.28 26.61 20.09
N GLN A 48 9.49 25.42 20.68
CA GLN A 48 10.58 25.16 21.61
C GLN A 48 11.96 25.27 20.93
N LEU A 49 12.11 24.69 19.74
CA LEU A 49 13.33 24.81 18.93
C LEU A 49 13.61 26.25 18.49
N LEU A 50 12.57 27.06 18.29
CA LEU A 50 12.66 28.50 17.99
C LEU A 50 12.82 29.39 19.25
N GLY A 51 13.03 28.82 20.44
CA GLY A 51 13.32 29.58 21.67
C GLY A 51 12.12 30.32 22.27
N ALA A 52 10.89 30.00 21.86
CA ALA A 52 9.68 30.70 22.31
C ALA A 52 9.10 30.15 23.64
N THR A 53 9.92 29.55 24.50
CA THR A 53 9.46 29.00 25.79
C THR A 53 9.41 30.07 26.87
N LYS A 54 8.41 30.96 26.80
CA LYS A 54 8.04 31.79 27.95
C LYS A 54 6.95 31.08 28.74
N GLY A 55 7.24 30.74 30.00
CA GLY A 55 6.22 30.26 30.93
C GLY A 55 5.12 31.31 31.09
N PHE A 56 3.88 30.86 31.26
CA PHE A 56 2.76 31.77 31.50
C PHE A 56 2.97 32.52 32.83
N HIS A 57 2.72 33.83 32.84
CA HIS A 57 2.78 34.64 34.07
C HIS A 57 1.69 34.25 35.09
N ASN A 58 0.56 33.69 34.62
CA ASN A 58 -0.55 33.27 35.45
C ASN A 58 -0.41 31.80 35.87
N LYS A 59 -0.37 31.53 37.18
CA LYS A 59 -0.30 30.17 37.77
C LYS A 59 -1.48 29.28 37.36
N PHE A 60 -2.68 29.85 37.15
CA PHE A 60 -3.83 29.10 36.67
C PHE A 60 -3.62 28.62 35.23
N ALA A 61 -3.17 29.51 34.35
CA ALA A 61 -2.87 29.17 32.96
C ALA A 61 -1.75 28.13 32.87
N GLN A 62 -0.72 28.24 33.73
CA GLN A 62 0.36 27.26 33.80
C GLN A 62 -0.13 25.87 34.22
N ARG A 63 -1.08 25.79 35.16
CA ARG A 63 -1.67 24.50 35.58
C ARG A 63 -2.52 23.87 34.47
N VAL A 64 -3.42 24.65 33.84
CA VAL A 64 -4.23 24.16 32.72
C VAL A 64 -3.34 23.71 31.56
N TRP A 65 -2.24 24.41 31.32
CA TRP A 65 -1.25 24.03 30.32
C TRP A 65 -0.56 22.69 30.65
N ALA A 66 -0.11 22.51 31.88
CA ALA A 66 0.51 21.26 32.32
C ALA A 66 -0.46 20.07 32.17
N ASP A 67 -1.72 20.24 32.58
CA ASP A 67 -2.76 19.22 32.41
C ASP A 67 -2.98 18.85 30.93
N HIS A 68 -2.92 19.84 30.03
CA HIS A 68 -3.04 19.61 28.60
C HIS A 68 -1.79 18.91 28.02
N GLU A 69 -0.60 19.29 28.48
CA GLU A 69 0.65 18.65 28.07
C GLU A 69 0.69 17.17 28.48
N ASP A 70 0.26 16.86 29.71
CA ASP A 70 0.18 15.48 30.20
C ASP A 70 -0.84 14.65 29.42
N LEU A 71 -2.01 15.23 29.08
CA LEU A 71 -2.99 14.58 28.21
C LEU A 71 -2.41 14.26 26.83
N GLN A 72 -1.69 15.20 26.21
CA GLN A 72 -1.07 14.99 24.90
C GLN A 72 0.03 13.93 24.96
N ARG A 73 0.84 13.92 26.03
CA ARG A 73 1.84 12.86 26.26
C ARG A 73 1.17 11.51 26.43
N PHE A 74 0.09 11.43 27.20
CA PHE A 74 -0.67 10.19 27.40
C PHE A 74 -1.25 9.66 26.08
N ASN A 75 -1.89 10.55 25.30
CA ASN A 75 -2.40 10.23 23.97
C ASN A 75 -1.28 9.79 23.03
N LEU A 76 -0.09 10.39 23.09
CA LEU A 76 1.05 10.01 22.26
C LEU A 76 1.58 8.61 22.61
N TRP A 77 1.79 8.32 23.90
CA TRP A 77 2.35 7.05 24.38
C TRP A 77 1.42 5.88 24.11
N PHE A 78 0.13 6.04 24.42
CA PHE A 78 -0.85 4.95 24.30
C PHE A 78 -1.64 5.00 22.98
N GLY A 79 -1.50 6.08 22.21
CA GLY A 79 -2.22 6.37 20.95
C GLY A 79 -3.73 6.48 21.10
N LEU A 80 -4.20 6.81 22.30
CA LEU A 80 -5.60 7.07 22.60
C LEU A 80 -5.93 8.49 22.15
N ASN A 81 -7.17 8.76 21.77
CA ASN A 81 -7.58 10.09 21.30
C ASN A 81 -8.52 10.76 22.31
N LEU A 82 -8.02 10.96 23.53
CA LEU A 82 -8.79 11.59 24.61
C LEU A 82 -8.85 13.10 24.40
N SER A 83 -10.05 13.67 24.51
CA SER A 83 -10.28 15.10 24.25
C SER A 83 -9.97 16.00 25.45
N THR A 84 -10.11 15.50 26.68
CA THR A 84 -9.89 16.29 27.91
C THR A 84 -9.23 15.46 29.01
N SER A 85 -8.57 16.14 29.96
CA SER A 85 -8.00 15.52 31.16
C SER A 85 -9.05 14.81 32.02
N LYS A 86 -10.30 15.27 31.98
CA LYS A 86 -11.43 14.59 32.64
C LYS A 86 -11.71 13.22 32.02
N HIS A 87 -11.68 13.10 30.69
CA HIS A 87 -11.83 11.80 30.02
C HIS A 87 -10.67 10.87 30.34
N MET A 88 -9.44 11.39 30.47
CA MET A 88 -8.29 10.61 30.92
C MET A 88 -8.50 10.02 32.31
N ALA A 89 -8.91 10.84 33.29
CA ALA A 89 -9.20 10.36 34.64
C ALA A 89 -10.36 9.34 34.66
N LYS A 90 -11.39 9.56 33.83
CA LYS A 90 -12.52 8.63 33.67
C LYS A 90 -12.08 7.29 33.07
N LEU A 91 -11.17 7.30 32.10
CA LEU A 91 -10.60 6.09 31.51
C LEU A 91 -9.79 5.30 32.54
N LEU A 92 -8.95 5.97 33.32
CA LEU A 92 -8.12 5.31 34.33
C LEU A 92 -8.98 4.66 35.43
N SER A 93 -10.03 5.35 35.89
CA SER A 93 -10.95 4.78 36.88
C SER A 93 -11.77 3.61 36.31
N TRP A 94 -12.16 3.69 35.04
CA TRP A 94 -12.82 2.59 34.34
C TRP A 94 -11.91 1.36 34.19
N LEU A 95 -10.65 1.55 33.79
CA LEU A 95 -9.65 0.47 33.72
C LEU A 95 -9.46 -0.21 35.08
N TYR A 96 -9.34 0.59 36.14
CA TYR A 96 -9.22 0.08 37.51
C TYR A 96 -10.44 -0.74 37.92
N ARG A 97 -11.65 -0.28 37.59
CA ARG A 97 -12.90 -0.98 37.93
C ARG A 97 -13.03 -2.35 37.26
N HIS A 98 -12.53 -2.49 36.03
CA HIS A 98 -12.62 -3.74 35.27
C HIS A 98 -11.34 -4.59 35.37
N GLU A 99 -10.40 -4.24 36.26
CA GLU A 99 -9.10 -4.91 36.44
C GLU A 99 -8.32 -5.05 35.12
N LEU A 100 -8.44 -4.06 34.24
CA LEU A 100 -7.81 -4.06 32.92
C LEU A 100 -6.48 -3.31 32.95
N THR A 101 -5.48 -3.87 32.28
CA THR A 101 -4.22 -3.17 32.06
C THR A 101 -4.31 -2.22 30.87
N ILE A 102 -3.59 -1.10 30.92
CA ILE A 102 -3.49 -0.16 29.78
C ILE A 102 -2.92 -0.88 28.55
N GLU A 103 -2.00 -1.83 28.73
CA GLU A 103 -1.41 -2.61 27.64
C GLU A 103 -2.43 -3.47 26.89
N GLU A 104 -3.34 -4.14 27.60
CA GLU A 104 -4.43 -4.89 26.99
C GLU A 104 -5.33 -3.95 26.17
N LEU A 105 -5.65 -2.77 26.72
CA LEU A 105 -6.44 -1.77 26.01
C LEU A 105 -5.75 -1.28 24.74
N CYS A 106 -4.44 -1.05 24.80
CA CYS A 106 -3.64 -0.63 23.65
C CYS A 106 -3.68 -1.64 22.50
N ARG A 107 -3.78 -2.95 22.77
CA ARG A 107 -3.93 -3.99 21.74
C ARG A 107 -5.28 -3.91 21.02
N ALA A 108 -6.34 -3.53 21.73
CA ALA A 108 -7.70 -3.40 21.19
C ALA A 108 -8.07 -2.00 20.70
N ARG A 109 -7.14 -1.04 20.84
CA ARG A 109 -7.36 0.39 20.63
C ARG A 109 -8.08 0.77 19.34
N ARG A 110 -7.81 0.08 18.24
CA ARG A 110 -8.44 0.36 16.92
C ARG A 110 -9.97 0.31 16.97
N TYR A 111 -10.53 -0.44 17.92
CA TYR A 111 -11.96 -0.63 18.07
C TYR A 111 -12.51 -0.05 19.37
N PHE A 112 -11.69 0.68 20.14
CA PHE A 112 -12.10 1.24 21.43
C PHE A 112 -12.17 2.77 21.34
N ASP A 113 -13.31 3.32 21.74
CA ASP A 113 -13.49 4.75 21.90
C ASP A 113 -13.19 5.15 23.34
N ALA A 114 -12.07 5.84 23.55
CA ALA A 114 -11.61 6.22 24.89
C ALA A 114 -12.46 7.31 25.54
N ASN A 115 -13.22 8.10 24.76
CA ASN A 115 -14.05 9.17 25.30
C ASN A 115 -15.40 8.63 25.80
N GLU A 116 -15.97 7.69 25.06
CA GLU A 116 -17.24 7.02 25.39
C GLU A 116 -17.06 5.78 26.27
N LEU A 117 -15.85 5.19 26.31
CA LEU A 117 -15.51 3.94 26.99
C LEU A 117 -16.20 2.70 26.38
N GLU A 118 -16.40 2.73 25.06
CA GLU A 118 -17.14 1.68 24.34
C GLU A 118 -16.33 1.05 23.20
N PHE A 119 -16.59 -0.24 22.96
CA PHE A 119 -16.00 -0.97 21.83
C PHE A 119 -16.87 -0.82 20.57
N LYS A 120 -16.45 0.07 19.67
CA LYS A 120 -17.04 0.29 18.33
C LYS A 120 -16.51 -0.72 17.30
N ILE A 121 -16.83 -2.00 17.50
CA ILE A 121 -16.47 -3.07 16.56
C ILE A 121 -17.44 -3.04 15.36
N PRO A 122 -16.95 -2.93 14.11
CA PRO A 122 -17.81 -2.88 12.92
C PRO A 122 -18.61 -4.17 12.72
N SER A 123 -19.72 -4.09 11.99
CA SER A 123 -20.62 -5.23 11.71
C SER A 123 -19.89 -6.40 11.03
N LYS A 124 -20.35 -7.64 11.28
CA LYS A 124 -19.75 -8.86 10.71
C LYS A 124 -19.62 -8.79 9.18
N LEU A 125 -20.64 -8.23 8.51
CA LEU A 125 -20.64 -8.07 7.06
C LEU A 125 -19.52 -7.14 6.59
N ARG A 126 -19.40 -5.95 7.18
CA ARG A 126 -18.34 -4.98 6.85
C ARG A 126 -16.96 -5.59 7.04
N ARG A 127 -16.74 -6.36 8.10
CA ARG A 127 -15.47 -7.04 8.36
C ARG A 127 -15.17 -8.09 7.30
N ARG A 128 -16.16 -8.91 6.92
CA ARG A 128 -16.01 -9.90 5.85
C ARG A 128 -15.67 -9.22 4.52
N THR A 129 -16.39 -8.16 4.15
CA THR A 129 -16.13 -7.43 2.90
C THR A 129 -14.71 -6.88 2.85
N VAL A 130 -14.23 -6.22 3.91
CA VAL A 130 -12.86 -5.66 3.96
C VAL A 130 -11.80 -6.77 3.89
N ARG A 131 -12.00 -7.89 4.59
CA ARG A 131 -11.05 -9.02 4.53
C ARG A 131 -11.04 -9.66 3.15
N SER A 132 -12.21 -9.88 2.55
CA SER A 132 -12.33 -10.44 1.21
C SER A 132 -11.70 -9.53 0.15
N SER A 133 -11.90 -8.21 0.22
CA SER A 133 -11.27 -7.28 -0.72
C SER A 133 -9.75 -7.22 -0.55
N MET A 134 -9.24 -7.28 0.69
CA MET A 134 -7.80 -7.37 0.94
C MET A 134 -7.19 -8.66 0.40
N LEU A 135 -7.85 -9.81 0.61
CA LEU A 135 -7.39 -11.09 0.08
C LEU A 135 -7.37 -11.08 -1.45
N LEU A 136 -8.39 -10.51 -2.10
CA LEU A 136 -8.41 -10.34 -3.55
C LEU A 136 -7.25 -9.46 -4.03
N ALA A 137 -6.98 -8.34 -3.34
CA ALA A 137 -5.86 -7.47 -3.67
C ALA A 137 -4.51 -8.19 -3.51
N ILE A 138 -4.32 -8.96 -2.44
CA ILE A 138 -3.12 -9.78 -2.22
C ILE A 138 -2.94 -10.79 -3.37
N MET A 139 -4.01 -11.49 -3.76
CA MET A 139 -3.97 -12.44 -4.88
C MET A 139 -3.56 -11.75 -6.18
N LEU A 140 -4.13 -10.59 -6.50
CA LEU A 140 -3.76 -9.83 -7.70
C LEU A 140 -2.29 -9.39 -7.67
N LEU A 141 -1.80 -8.91 -6.53
CA LEU A 141 -0.40 -8.51 -6.37
C LEU A 141 0.56 -9.69 -6.51
N LEU A 142 0.23 -10.85 -5.96
CA LEU A 142 1.04 -12.07 -6.10
C LEU A 142 1.06 -12.58 -7.54
N THR A 143 -0.08 -12.55 -8.23
CA THR A 143 -0.14 -12.91 -9.66
C THR A 143 0.68 -11.93 -10.50
N ALA A 144 0.57 -10.62 -10.24
CA ALA A 144 1.38 -9.62 -10.93
C ALA A 144 2.88 -9.82 -10.66
N ALA A 145 3.24 -10.08 -9.39
CA ALA A 145 4.62 -10.39 -9.02
C ALA A 145 5.14 -11.59 -9.80
N TYR A 146 4.40 -12.69 -9.79
CA TYR A 146 4.76 -13.91 -10.52
C TYR A 146 4.95 -13.67 -12.02
N VAL A 147 3.99 -13.00 -12.67
CA VAL A 147 4.06 -12.70 -14.11
C VAL A 147 5.31 -11.87 -14.39
N PHE A 148 5.53 -10.77 -13.67
CA PHE A 148 6.62 -9.86 -14.00
C PHE A 148 8.02 -10.35 -13.59
N THR A 149 8.14 -11.26 -12.60
CA THR A 149 9.44 -11.83 -12.22
C THR A 149 9.85 -13.02 -13.10
N GLU A 150 8.88 -13.81 -13.57
CA GLU A 150 9.17 -15.00 -14.40
C GLU A 150 9.28 -14.66 -15.90
N THR A 151 8.66 -13.58 -16.37
CA THR A 151 8.71 -13.21 -17.79
C THR A 151 10.11 -12.73 -18.18
N ARG A 152 10.78 -13.50 -19.05
CA ARG A 152 12.03 -13.09 -19.74
C ARG A 152 11.80 -12.26 -21.00
N TYR A 153 10.56 -11.83 -21.23
CA TYR A 153 10.17 -11.07 -22.40
C TYR A 153 9.85 -9.64 -21.98
N ALA A 154 10.36 -8.67 -22.72
CA ALA A 154 9.99 -7.28 -22.59
C ALA A 154 8.57 -7.07 -23.13
N TRP A 155 7.70 -6.44 -22.33
CA TRP A 155 6.37 -6.04 -22.78
C TRP A 155 6.40 -4.66 -23.44
N LEU A 156 6.05 -4.60 -24.72
CA LEU A 156 6.21 -3.42 -25.55
C LEU A 156 4.93 -3.09 -26.33
N THR A 157 4.74 -1.81 -26.61
CA THR A 157 3.64 -1.30 -27.44
C THR A 157 4.18 -0.43 -28.58
N VAL A 158 3.86 -0.77 -29.82
CA VAL A 158 4.20 0.06 -30.99
C VAL A 158 3.44 1.40 -30.89
N LYS A 159 4.14 2.54 -31.03
CA LYS A 159 3.51 3.85 -30.81
C LYS A 159 2.45 4.22 -31.86
N LYS A 160 2.64 3.79 -33.10
CA LYS A 160 1.80 4.19 -34.24
C LYS A 160 0.50 3.40 -34.32
N THR A 161 0.60 2.08 -34.16
CA THR A 161 -0.48 1.12 -34.34
C THR A 161 -1.07 0.63 -33.02
N HIS A 162 -0.42 0.94 -31.90
CA HIS A 162 -0.78 0.46 -30.56
C HIS A 162 -0.76 -1.07 -30.41
N THR A 163 -0.09 -1.78 -31.31
CA THR A 163 0.10 -3.22 -31.21
C THR A 163 0.97 -3.55 -30.01
N THR A 164 0.41 -4.31 -29.06
CA THR A 164 1.11 -4.81 -27.87
C THR A 164 1.71 -6.18 -28.15
N PHE A 165 2.95 -6.40 -27.72
CA PHE A 165 3.63 -7.68 -27.92
C PHE A 165 4.71 -7.88 -26.87
N TRP A 166 5.13 -9.13 -26.75
CA TRP A 166 6.24 -9.58 -25.92
C TRP A 166 7.44 -9.85 -26.82
N VAL A 167 8.63 -9.39 -26.42
CA VAL A 167 9.86 -9.60 -27.19
C VAL A 167 11.01 -10.04 -26.31
N GLN A 168 11.80 -10.98 -26.80
CA GLN A 168 13.10 -11.33 -26.26
C GLN A 168 14.08 -11.44 -27.44
N PRO A 169 15.40 -11.54 -27.20
CA PRO A 169 16.34 -11.82 -28.27
C PRO A 169 15.89 -13.06 -29.07
N ASN A 170 15.82 -12.93 -30.39
CA ASN A 170 15.46 -13.98 -31.36
C ASN A 170 13.97 -14.38 -31.48
N SER A 171 13.06 -13.83 -30.66
CA SER A 171 11.64 -14.15 -30.81
C SER A 171 10.71 -13.07 -30.25
N ALA A 172 9.58 -12.85 -30.91
CA ALA A 172 8.50 -11.99 -30.45
C ALA A 172 7.14 -12.68 -30.61
N PHE A 173 6.19 -12.36 -29.76
CA PHE A 173 4.82 -12.85 -29.87
C PHE A 173 3.79 -11.85 -29.36
N ASN A 174 2.58 -11.89 -29.90
CA ASN A 174 1.43 -11.16 -29.36
C ASN A 174 0.48 -12.11 -28.63
N GLY A 175 -0.11 -11.60 -27.55
CA GLY A 175 -1.08 -12.28 -26.71
C GLY A 175 -0.46 -12.82 -25.43
N SER A 176 -1.26 -13.63 -24.75
CA SER A 176 -0.87 -14.29 -23.50
C SER A 176 -0.18 -15.64 -23.73
N GLY A 177 0.58 -15.79 -24.83
CA GLY A 177 1.28 -17.03 -25.18
C GLY A 177 0.48 -18.31 -24.85
N ASN A 178 1.19 -19.36 -24.43
CA ASN A 178 0.56 -20.56 -23.86
C ASN A 178 0.06 -20.39 -22.41
N TRP A 179 0.23 -19.22 -21.76
CA TRP A 179 -0.04 -19.06 -20.33
C TRP A 179 -1.51 -18.79 -20.01
N LEU A 180 -2.31 -18.30 -20.96
CA LEU A 180 -3.77 -18.17 -20.83
C LEU A 180 -4.47 -18.69 -22.10
N PRO A 181 -4.75 -20.00 -22.19
CA PRO A 181 -5.31 -20.62 -23.41
C PRO A 181 -6.75 -20.19 -23.74
N TRP A 182 -7.45 -19.54 -22.80
CA TRP A 182 -8.82 -19.03 -22.99
C TRP A 182 -8.88 -17.62 -23.58
N ALA A 183 -7.75 -16.92 -23.68
CA ALA A 183 -7.65 -15.63 -24.34
C ALA A 183 -7.32 -15.84 -25.83
N GLN A 184 -8.33 -16.24 -26.60
CA GLN A 184 -8.27 -16.39 -28.06
C GLN A 184 -8.30 -15.02 -28.77
N SER A 185 -7.26 -14.21 -28.59
CA SER A 185 -6.97 -13.15 -29.56
C SER A 185 -6.17 -13.73 -30.74
N ASP A 186 -6.04 -12.99 -31.84
CA ASP A 186 -5.14 -13.33 -32.95
C ASP A 186 -3.69 -13.44 -32.44
N GLN A 187 -3.32 -14.64 -31.97
CA GLN A 187 -2.00 -14.93 -31.43
C GLN A 187 -1.05 -15.14 -32.58
N TRP A 188 0.09 -14.47 -32.53
CA TRP A 188 1.17 -14.66 -33.48
C TRP A 188 2.49 -14.79 -32.76
N ALA A 189 3.41 -15.56 -33.36
CA ALA A 189 4.77 -15.72 -32.91
C ALA A 189 5.68 -15.61 -34.13
N VAL A 190 6.78 -14.87 -33.97
CA VAL A 190 7.75 -14.57 -35.01
C VAL A 190 9.15 -14.79 -34.44
N ASP A 191 10.03 -15.39 -35.22
CA ASP A 191 11.41 -15.66 -34.86
C ASP A 191 12.40 -14.99 -35.83
N ASN A 192 13.70 -15.18 -35.58
CA ASN A 192 14.75 -14.67 -36.48
C ASN A 192 14.62 -15.16 -37.92
N GLN A 193 14.16 -16.40 -38.14
CA GLN A 193 14.09 -16.96 -39.48
C GLN A 193 13.03 -16.23 -40.30
N TYR A 194 11.85 -16.01 -39.71
CA TYR A 194 10.81 -15.22 -40.32
C TYR A 194 11.32 -13.81 -40.66
N CYS A 195 12.02 -13.16 -39.73
CA CYS A 195 12.50 -11.79 -39.95
C CYS A 195 13.64 -11.65 -40.97
N LEU A 196 14.37 -12.72 -41.28
CA LEU A 196 15.46 -12.71 -42.27
C LEU A 196 15.01 -13.16 -43.66
N PHE A 197 14.05 -14.08 -43.74
CA PHE A 197 13.76 -14.82 -44.96
C PHE A 197 12.31 -14.70 -45.45
N SER A 198 11.39 -14.21 -44.61
CA SER A 198 9.99 -14.03 -45.02
C SER A 198 9.74 -12.62 -45.52
N ASP A 199 9.31 -12.50 -46.77
CA ASP A 199 8.78 -11.26 -47.33
C ASP A 199 7.28 -11.07 -47.00
N ASP A 200 6.61 -12.12 -46.52
CA ASP A 200 5.18 -12.11 -46.24
C ASP A 200 4.80 -11.13 -45.13
N LEU A 201 3.64 -10.49 -45.27
CA LEU A 201 3.14 -9.53 -44.29
C LEU A 201 2.47 -10.21 -43.10
N GLU A 202 1.89 -11.40 -43.30
CA GLU A 202 1.25 -12.19 -42.24
C GLU A 202 2.28 -12.66 -41.21
N PRO A 203 2.11 -12.36 -39.91
CA PRO A 203 0.83 -12.14 -39.21
C PRO A 203 0.48 -10.67 -38.94
N PHE A 204 1.24 -9.72 -39.46
CA PHE A 204 1.06 -8.30 -39.21
C PHE A 204 0.00 -7.70 -40.13
N LYS A 205 -0.72 -6.68 -39.64
CA LYS A 205 -1.67 -5.90 -40.46
C LYS A 205 -0.99 -4.77 -41.23
N GLU A 206 0.14 -4.29 -40.72
CA GLU A 206 0.90 -3.18 -41.28
C GLU A 206 2.38 -3.54 -41.41
N GLN A 207 3.01 -3.16 -42.52
CA GLN A 207 4.45 -3.37 -42.76
C GLN A 207 5.31 -2.71 -41.66
N TRP A 208 4.84 -1.58 -41.15
CA TRP A 208 5.48 -0.86 -40.06
C TRP A 208 5.67 -1.72 -38.80
N ASP A 209 4.66 -2.52 -38.44
CA ASP A 209 4.74 -3.38 -37.26
C ASP A 209 5.74 -4.52 -37.49
N LYS A 210 5.77 -5.09 -38.70
CA LYS A 210 6.77 -6.09 -39.11
C LYS A 210 8.19 -5.52 -38.98
N ASP A 211 8.44 -4.34 -39.53
CA ASP A 211 9.76 -3.71 -39.51
C ASP A 211 10.23 -3.40 -38.08
N VAL A 212 9.34 -2.87 -37.23
CA VAL A 212 9.64 -2.57 -35.83
C VAL A 212 9.92 -3.85 -35.04
N VAL A 213 9.05 -4.85 -35.13
CA VAL A 213 9.21 -6.13 -34.40
C VAL A 213 10.46 -6.86 -34.86
N CYS A 214 10.70 -6.97 -36.17
CA CYS A 214 11.89 -7.64 -36.69
C CYS A 214 13.18 -6.91 -36.34
N SER A 215 13.18 -5.58 -36.30
CA SER A 215 14.36 -4.83 -35.82
C SER A 215 14.74 -5.16 -34.38
N LEU A 216 13.76 -5.44 -33.52
CA LEU A 216 13.97 -5.84 -32.12
C LEU A 216 14.43 -7.30 -32.01
N VAL A 217 13.79 -8.19 -32.77
CA VAL A 217 14.08 -9.64 -32.80
C VAL A 217 15.51 -9.92 -33.27
N LEU A 218 15.96 -9.21 -34.32
CA LEU A 218 17.32 -9.33 -34.88
C LEU A 218 18.43 -8.75 -33.97
N GLY A 219 18.08 -8.21 -32.80
CA GLY A 219 19.06 -7.82 -31.78
C GLY A 219 19.62 -6.41 -31.91
N ASN A 220 19.08 -5.56 -32.80
CA ASN A 220 19.55 -4.17 -32.92
C ASN A 220 19.34 -3.32 -31.64
N TYR A 221 18.52 -3.80 -30.69
CA TYR A 221 18.18 -3.11 -29.45
C TYR A 221 18.18 -4.03 -28.22
N SER A 222 19.07 -5.04 -28.18
CA SER A 222 19.16 -6.01 -27.08
C SER A 222 19.27 -5.36 -25.69
N GLN A 223 20.11 -4.35 -25.54
CA GLN A 223 20.29 -3.63 -24.27
C GLN A 223 18.98 -3.01 -23.76
N LYS A 224 18.17 -2.42 -24.65
CA LYS A 224 16.88 -1.83 -24.27
C LYS A 224 15.86 -2.89 -23.84
N ILE A 225 15.89 -4.07 -24.45
CA ILE A 225 15.04 -5.20 -24.07
C ILE A 225 15.43 -5.68 -22.66
N GLU A 226 16.73 -5.80 -22.39
CA GLU A 226 17.25 -6.16 -21.07
C GLU A 226 16.89 -5.13 -19.99
N ASP A 227 17.02 -3.84 -20.27
CA ASP A 227 16.65 -2.77 -19.35
C ASP A 227 15.16 -2.86 -18.96
N ILE A 228 14.28 -3.08 -19.93
CA ILE A 228 12.83 -3.20 -19.70
C ILE A 228 12.48 -4.47 -18.91
N ILE A 229 13.16 -5.59 -19.20
CA ILE A 229 13.02 -6.81 -18.39
C ILE A 229 13.46 -6.54 -16.95
N GLY A 230 14.56 -5.80 -16.75
CA GLY A 230 15.03 -5.38 -15.44
C GLY A 230 13.99 -4.53 -14.69
N GLU A 231 13.36 -3.57 -15.36
CA GLU A 231 12.27 -2.76 -14.81
C GLU A 231 11.05 -3.63 -14.43
N GLN A 232 10.65 -4.56 -15.30
CA GLN A 232 9.56 -5.51 -15.01
C GLN A 232 9.87 -6.35 -13.77
N PHE A 233 11.09 -6.87 -13.66
CA PHE A 233 11.51 -7.64 -12.49
C PHE A 233 11.45 -6.80 -11.20
N ALA A 234 11.90 -5.54 -11.25
CA ALA A 234 11.82 -4.62 -10.12
C ALA A 234 10.36 -4.35 -9.70
N ILE A 235 9.46 -4.14 -10.69
CA ILE A 235 8.02 -3.99 -10.46
C ILE A 235 7.45 -5.27 -9.81
N GLY A 236 7.77 -6.45 -10.35
CA GLY A 236 7.33 -7.72 -9.80
C GLY A 236 7.78 -7.93 -8.35
N THR A 237 9.05 -7.62 -8.05
CA THR A 237 9.61 -7.68 -6.68
C THR A 237 8.91 -6.69 -5.74
N SER A 238 8.62 -5.47 -6.21
CA SER A 238 7.89 -4.48 -5.43
C SER A 238 6.44 -4.91 -5.12
N ALA A 239 5.77 -5.53 -6.10
CA ALA A 239 4.42 -6.08 -5.94
C ALA A 239 4.40 -7.22 -4.92
N PHE A 240 5.41 -8.09 -4.94
CA PHE A 240 5.58 -9.14 -3.93
C PHE A 240 5.76 -8.54 -2.52
N GLY A 241 6.65 -7.56 -2.37
CA GLY A 241 6.84 -6.85 -1.10
C GLY A 241 5.56 -6.20 -0.57
N ALA A 242 4.78 -5.57 -1.47
CA ALA A 242 3.49 -5.00 -1.13
C ALA A 242 2.47 -6.06 -0.67
N ALA A 243 2.42 -7.21 -1.35
CA ALA A 243 1.55 -8.33 -0.97
C ALA A 243 1.87 -8.85 0.45
N VAL A 244 3.16 -9.03 0.76
CA VAL A 244 3.63 -9.44 2.09
C VAL A 244 3.23 -8.41 3.15
N ALA A 245 3.43 -7.11 2.88
CA ALA A 245 3.00 -6.05 3.79
C ALA A 245 1.48 -6.06 4.03
N CYS A 246 0.67 -6.29 2.99
CA CYS A 246 -0.77 -6.44 3.12
C CYS A 246 -1.17 -7.64 3.98
N ILE A 247 -0.47 -8.78 3.87
CA ILE A 247 -0.69 -9.95 4.72
C ILE A 247 -0.42 -9.61 6.19
N PHE A 248 0.73 -8.99 6.49
CA PHE A 248 1.05 -8.56 7.85
C PHE A 248 0.00 -7.59 8.40
N PHE A 249 -0.44 -6.63 7.60
CA PHE A 249 -1.48 -5.68 8.00
C PHE A 249 -2.83 -6.36 8.25
N LEU A 250 -3.21 -7.35 7.43
CA LEU A 250 -4.43 -8.14 7.63
C LEU A 250 -4.37 -8.92 8.94
N VAL A 251 -3.24 -9.61 9.21
CA VAL A 251 -3.01 -10.32 10.48
C VAL A 251 -3.08 -9.37 11.66
N PHE A 252 -2.42 -8.21 11.58
CA PHE A 252 -2.47 -7.17 12.60
C PHE A 252 -3.90 -6.72 12.92
N ILE A 253 -4.73 -6.47 11.89
CA ILE A 253 -6.15 -6.12 12.06
C ILE A 253 -6.89 -7.24 12.79
N MET A 254 -6.68 -8.50 12.40
CA MET A 254 -7.34 -9.64 13.03
C MET A 254 -6.95 -9.80 14.50
N LEU A 255 -5.68 -9.58 14.85
CA LEU A 255 -5.20 -9.62 16.24
C LEU A 255 -5.81 -8.50 17.09
N CYS A 256 -5.88 -7.28 16.56
CA CYS A 256 -6.55 -6.17 17.24
C CYS A 256 -8.05 -6.46 17.46
N GLU A 257 -8.71 -7.05 16.48
CA GLU A 257 -10.13 -7.41 16.59
C GLU A 257 -10.36 -8.50 17.63
N ALA A 258 -9.54 -9.55 17.63
CA ALA A 258 -9.60 -10.63 18.61
C ALA A 258 -9.38 -10.09 20.03
N SER A 259 -8.40 -9.20 20.20
CA SER A 259 -8.14 -8.53 21.48
C SER A 259 -9.35 -7.70 21.94
N ALA A 260 -9.98 -6.95 21.04
CA ALA A 260 -11.16 -6.15 21.35
C ALA A 260 -12.37 -7.01 21.74
N GLN A 261 -12.60 -8.12 21.04
CA GLN A 261 -13.67 -9.06 21.39
C GLN A 261 -13.41 -9.75 22.73
N GLY A 262 -12.16 -10.14 23.00
CA GLY A 262 -11.75 -10.72 24.28
C GLY A 262 -11.99 -9.78 25.45
N LEU A 263 -11.57 -8.51 25.32
CA LEU A 263 -11.80 -7.48 26.32
C LEU A 263 -13.29 -7.20 26.53
N LYS A 264 -14.05 -7.04 25.45
CA LYS A 264 -15.50 -6.84 25.53
C LYS A 264 -16.19 -7.97 26.29
N LYS A 265 -15.76 -9.22 26.07
CA LYS A 265 -16.28 -10.39 26.78
C LYS A 265 -15.90 -10.34 28.27
N LYS A 266 -14.63 -10.11 28.61
CA LYS A 266 -14.17 -9.98 30.00
C LYS A 266 -14.98 -8.95 30.79
N ILE A 267 -15.27 -7.80 30.18
CA ILE A 267 -16.06 -6.73 30.81
C ILE A 267 -17.50 -7.18 31.04
N ALA A 268 -18.13 -7.80 30.04
CA ALA A 268 -19.50 -8.29 30.15
C ALA A 268 -19.63 -9.40 31.21
N ASP A 269 -18.64 -10.29 31.31
CA ASP A 269 -18.62 -11.36 32.31
C ASP A 269 -18.47 -10.78 33.73
N ALA A 270 -17.63 -9.74 33.92
CA ALA A 270 -17.45 -9.04 35.19
C ALA A 270 -18.74 -8.32 35.64
N GLU A 271 -19.44 -7.65 34.71
CA GLU A 271 -20.72 -6.98 35.00
C GLU A 271 -21.84 -7.98 35.32
N GLY A 272 -21.84 -9.15 34.67
CA GLY A 272 -22.82 -10.21 34.91
C GLY A 272 -22.60 -10.98 36.22
N SER A 273 -21.37 -11.03 36.74
CA SER A 273 -21.03 -11.68 38.01
C SER A 273 -21.27 -10.83 39.26
N GLY A 274 -21.60 -9.54 39.09
CA GLY A 274 -21.85 -8.58 40.17
C GLY A 274 -23.34 -8.39 40.53
N LEU A 275 -24.22 -9.26 40.03
CA LEU A 275 -25.65 -9.36 40.33
C LEU A 275 -25.93 -10.66 41.09
#